data_AF-A0A966WSZ3-F1
#
_entry.id   AF-A0A966WSZ3-F1
#
_cell.length_a   1.000
_cell.length_b   1.000
_cell.length_c   1.000
_cell.angle_alpha   90.00
_cell.angle_beta   90.00
_cell.angle_gamma   90.00
#
_symmetry.space_group_name_H-M   'P 1'
#
loop_
_entity.id
_entity.type
_entity.pdbx_description
1 polymer ?
#
loop_
_entity_poly.entity_id
_entity_poly.type
_entity_poly.pdbx_seq_one_letter_code
_entity_poly.pdbx_strand_id
1 'polypeptide(L)' 'VELTGEASLVTADVSGGRLSARADRGFRAGIGTAIGLSLDTSRLSLFDPGTTLRLKDQA' A
#
# COMPACT_ATOMS: atom_id res chain seq x y z
N VAL A 1 4.97 -2.01 -12.66
CA VAL A 1 4.86 -0.54 -12.52
C VAL A 1 3.96 -0.05 -13.63
N GLU A 2 2.90 0.67 -13.29
CA GLU A 2 2.03 1.35 -14.26
C GLU A 2 2.28 2.86 -14.18
N LEU A 3 2.39 3.53 -15.34
CA LEU A 3 2.67 4.97 -15.43
C LEU A 3 1.35 5.73 -15.64
N THR A 4 0.89 6.49 -14.65
CA THR A 4 -0.39 7.21 -14.72
C THR A 4 -0.21 8.71 -15.04
N GLY A 5 0.80 9.06 -15.85
CA GLY A 5 1.14 10.45 -16.22
C GLY A 5 1.86 11.23 -15.12
N GLU A 6 1.29 11.29 -13.91
CA GLU A 6 1.79 12.09 -12.77
C GLU A 6 2.41 11.25 -11.64
N ALA A 7 2.30 9.93 -11.71
CA ALA A 7 2.82 9.03 -10.69
C ALA A 7 3.10 7.64 -11.27
N SER A 8 3.81 6.84 -10.49
CA SER A 8 4.00 5.43 -10.74
C SER A 8 3.14 4.64 -9.76
N LEU A 9 2.33 3.71 -10.25
CA LEU A 9 1.66 2.74 -9.39
C LEU A 9 2.56 1.50 -9.25
N VAL A 10 2.82 1.12 -8.01
CA VAL A 10 3.67 -0.01 -7.66
C VAL A 10 2.81 -1.05 -6.95
N THR A 11 2.87 -2.28 -7.44
CA THR A 11 2.27 -3.44 -6.78
C THR A 11 3.37 -4.26 -6.14
N ALA A 12 3.20 -4.60 -4.87
CA ALA A 12 4.13 -5.40 -4.08
C ALA A 12 3.39 -6.60 -3.47
N ASP A 13 4.05 -7.75 -3.46
CA ASP A 13 3.62 -8.91 -2.69
C ASP A 13 4.20 -8.79 -1.27
N VAL A 14 3.34 -8.85 -0.24
CA VAL A 14 3.72 -8.76 1.18
C VAL A 14 2.99 -9.83 1.97
N SER A 15 3.74 -10.77 2.56
CA SER A 15 3.21 -11.85 3.40
C SER A 15 2.04 -12.63 2.77
N GLY A 16 2.08 -12.86 1.46
CA GLY A 16 1.02 -13.55 0.71
C GLY A 16 -0.16 -12.67 0.26
N GLY A 17 -0.18 -11.39 0.65
CA GLY A 17 -1.12 -10.38 0.17
C GLY A 17 -0.51 -9.49 -0.93
N ARG A 18 -1.37 -8.72 -1.61
CA ARG A 18 -0.97 -7.70 -2.59
C ARG A 18 -1.28 -6.31 -2.08
N LEU A 19 -0.28 -5.43 -2.12
CA LEU A 19 -0.42 -4.02 -1.81
C LEU A 19 -0.14 -3.19 -3.05
N SER A 20 -0.95 -2.15 -3.26
CA SER A 20 -0.73 -1.14 -4.30
C SER A 20 -0.43 0.20 -3.66
N ALA A 21 0.69 0.81 -4.05
CA ALA A 21 1.14 2.10 -3.55
C ALA A 21 1.43 3.06 -4.70
N ARG A 22 1.09 4.34 -4.49
CA ARG A 22 1.48 5.42 -5.38
C ARG A 22 2.88 5.87 -5.01
N ALA A 23 3.78 5.87 -5.98
CA ALA A 23 5.13 6.39 -5.86
C ALA A 23 5.33 7.59 -6.80
N ASP A 24 6.41 8.33 -6.58
CA ASP A 24 6.80 9.42 -7.46
C ASP A 24 6.92 8.95 -8.91
N ARG A 25 6.65 9.86 -9.85
CA ARG A 25 6.78 9.58 -11.29
C ARG A 25 8.17 9.08 -11.66
N GLY A 26 9.21 9.48 -10.94
CA GLY A 26 10.59 9.07 -11.17
C GLY A 26 10.96 7.69 -10.59
N PHE A 27 10.10 7.09 -9.77
CA PHE A 27 10.40 5.80 -9.14
C PHE A 27 10.52 4.69 -10.19
N ARG A 28 11.62 3.92 -10.14
CA ARG A 28 11.90 2.80 -11.04
C ARG A 28 12.40 1.62 -10.22
N ALA A 29 11.79 0.46 -10.41
CA ALA A 29 12.24 -0.80 -9.85
C ALA A 29 11.91 -1.92 -10.84
N GLY A 30 12.78 -2.92 -10.91
CA GLY A 30 12.52 -4.14 -11.67
C GLY A 30 11.44 -4.99 -10.99
N ILE A 31 10.78 -5.86 -11.75
CA ILE A 31 9.88 -6.86 -11.18
C ILE A 31 10.69 -7.79 -10.26
N GLY A 32 10.14 -8.12 -9.09
CA GLY A 32 10.82 -8.96 -8.08
C GLY A 32 11.91 -8.23 -7.28
N THR A 33 12.16 -6.94 -7.56
CA THR A 33 13.08 -6.14 -6.74
C THR A 33 12.45 -5.88 -5.36
N ALA A 34 13.23 -6.12 -4.30
CA ALA A 34 12.81 -5.79 -2.94
C ALA A 34 12.68 -4.26 -2.77
N ILE A 35 11.55 -3.82 -2.22
CA ILE A 35 11.27 -2.40 -1.96
C ILE A 35 10.78 -2.21 -0.53
N GLY A 36 11.01 -1.03 0.03
CA GLY A 36 10.43 -0.61 1.30
C GLY A 36 9.08 0.07 1.10
N LEU A 37 8.12 -0.21 1.98
CA LEU A 37 6.85 0.52 2.09
C LEU A 37 6.80 1.20 3.45
N SER A 38 6.46 2.49 3.47
CA SER A 38 6.21 3.25 4.70
C SER A 38 4.72 3.54 4.82
N LEU A 39 4.20 3.45 6.04
CA LEU A 39 2.79 3.64 6.35
C LEU A 39 2.63 4.82 7.31
N ASP A 40 1.73 5.73 6.96
CA ASP A 40 1.29 6.79 7.86
C ASP A 40 0.20 6.23 8.79
N THR A 41 0.55 6.04 10.05
CA THR A 41 -0.33 5.45 11.07
C THR A 41 -1.60 6.27 11.29
N SER A 42 -1.56 7.59 11.08
CA SER A 42 -2.75 8.46 11.19
C SER A 42 -3.79 8.22 10.10
N ARG A 43 -3.41 7.50 9.03
CA ARG A 43 -4.27 7.18 7.88
C ARG A 43 -4.65 5.71 7.83
N LEU A 44 -4.24 4.91 8.79
CA LEU A 44 -4.59 3.49 8.85
C LEU A 44 -6.05 3.31 9.26
N SER A 45 -6.68 2.31 8.64
CA SER A 45 -8.00 1.83 9.04
C SER A 45 -7.88 0.35 9.34
N LEU A 46 -8.24 -0.03 10.55
CA LEU A 46 -8.28 -1.43 10.99
C LEU A 46 -9.71 -1.94 10.89
N PHE A 47 -9.86 -3.22 10.56
CA PHE A 47 -11.16 -3.87 10.38
C PHE A 47 -11.20 -5.18 11.15
N ASP A 48 -12.33 -5.46 11.78
CA ASP A 48 -12.57 -6.75 12.42
C ASP A 48 -12.78 -7.85 11.35
N PRO A 49 -12.05 -8.98 11.41
CA PRO A 49 -12.10 -9.99 10.35
C PRO A 49 -13.41 -10.79 10.31
N GLY A 50 -14.18 -10.85 11.41
CA GLY A 50 -15.46 -11.58 11.45
C GLY A 50 -16.63 -10.75 10.95
N THR A 51 -16.67 -9.47 11.32
CA THR A 51 -17.80 -8.56 11.05
C THR A 51 -17.54 -7.61 9.89
N THR A 52 -16.29 -7.47 9.45
CA THR A 52 -15.82 -6.50 8.43
C THR A 52 -16.05 -5.04 8.81
N LEU A 53 -16.43 -4.77 10.06
CA LEU A 53 -16.62 -3.42 10.56
C LEU A 53 -15.28 -2.75 10.84
N ARG A 54 -15.19 -1.45 10.53
CA ARG A 54 -14.03 -0.64 10.87
C ARG A 54 -13.92 -0.52 12.39
N LEU A 55 -12.76 -0.87 12.94
CA LEU A 55 -12.42 -0.58 14.33
C LEU A 55 -12.33 0.94 14.47
N LYS A 56 -13.20 1.51 15.31
CA LYS A 56 -13.13 2.93 15.66
C LYS A 56 -12.15 3.09 16.80
N ASP A 57 -11.37 4.15 16.74
CA ASP A 57 -10.59 4.58 17.91
C ASP A 57 -11.57 4.87 19.04
N GLN A 58 -11.39 4.22 20.18
CA GLN A 58 -12.09 4.57 21.41
C GLN A 58 -11.33 5.76 21.98
N ALA A 59 -11.83 6.97 21.73
CA ALA A 59 -11.36 8.19 22.39
C ALA A 59 -11.79 8.20 23.86
#